data_AF-A0A6N6WP15-F1
#
_entry.id   AF-A0A6N6WP15-F1
#
_cell.length_a   1.000
_cell.length_b   1.000
_cell.length_c   1.000
_cell.angle_alpha   90.00
_cell.angle_beta   90.00
_cell.angle_gamma   90.00
#
_symmetry.space_group_name_H-M   'P 1'
#
loop_
_entity.id
_entity.type
_entity.pdbx_description
1 polymer ?
#
loop_
_entity_poly.entity_id
_entity_poly.type
_entity_poly.pdbx_seq_one_letter_code
_entity_poly.pdbx_strand_id
1 'polypeptide(L)' 'LYLSGISSKSQSWTVRWGNQADQQCQFAFSTPDSEPTTSVLQGTAQCH' A
#
# COMPACT_ATOMS: atom_id res chain seq x y z
N LEU A 1 -3.17 -6.57 4.66
CA LEU A 1 -3.74 -6.16 3.35
C LEU A 1 -2.93 -6.85 2.26
N TYR A 2 -3.56 -7.51 1.30
CA TYR A 2 -2.90 -8.09 0.13
C TYR A 2 -3.35 -7.32 -1.10
N LEU A 3 -2.39 -6.88 -1.92
CA LEU A 3 -2.63 -6.04 -3.10
C LEU A 3 -1.88 -6.64 -4.29
N SER A 4 -2.46 -6.53 -5.47
CA SER A 4 -1.89 -6.99 -6.74
C SER A 4 -2.00 -5.87 -7.80
N GLY A 5 -1.12 -5.89 -8.80
CA GLY A 5 -1.10 -4.86 -9.84
C GLY A 5 -0.60 -3.49 -9.36
N ILE A 6 0.21 -3.47 -8.30
CA ILE A 6 0.85 -2.26 -7.78
C ILE A 6 2.00 -1.83 -8.70
N SER A 7 2.18 -0.52 -8.87
CA SER A 7 3.28 0.07 -9.64
C SER A 7 4.56 0.19 -8.80
N SER A 8 5.72 0.21 -9.47
CA SER A 8 6.98 0.61 -8.84
C SER A 8 7.06 2.11 -8.52
N LYS A 9 6.12 2.92 -9.03
CA LYS A 9 5.97 4.32 -8.61
C LYS A 9 5.17 4.39 -7.31
N SER A 10 5.59 5.28 -6.40
CA SER A 10 4.88 5.53 -5.15
C SER A 10 3.44 5.99 -5.42
N GLN A 11 2.49 5.25 -4.87
CA GLN A 11 1.07 5.53 -4.98
C GLN A 11 0.47 5.66 -3.57
N SER A 12 -0.44 6.61 -3.41
CA SER A 12 -1.20 6.79 -2.17
C SER A 12 -2.48 5.98 -2.18
N TRP A 13 -2.74 5.30 -1.08
CA TRP A 13 -3.89 4.44 -0.86
C TRP A 13 -4.64 4.92 0.37
N THR A 14 -5.97 4.85 0.34
CA THR A 14 -6.81 5.15 1.50
C THR A 14 -7.44 3.87 2.02
N VAL A 15 -7.20 3.56 3.28
CA VAL A 15 -7.91 2.51 4.02
C VAL A 15 -9.04 3.18 4.79
N ARG A 16 -10.28 2.79 4.55
CA ARG A 16 -11.46 3.29 5.28
C ARG A 16 -12.13 2.12 5.96
N TRP A 17 -12.37 2.22 7.27
CA TRP A 17 -13.11 1.22 8.04
C TRP A 17 -14.40 1.78 8.65
N GLY A 18 -14.68 3.07 8.44
CA GLY A 18 -15.92 3.72 8.79
C GLY A 18 -16.13 5.01 8.01
N ASN A 19 -17.09 5.82 8.46
CA ASN A 19 -17.55 7.02 7.75
C ASN A 19 -17.08 8.33 8.37
N GLN A 20 -16.54 8.29 9.60
CA GLN A 20 -16.00 9.47 10.25
C GLN A 20 -14.58 9.80 9.74
N ALA A 21 -14.16 11.05 9.88
CA ALA A 21 -12.88 11.53 9.37
C ALA A 21 -11.67 10.82 9.99
N ASP A 22 -11.79 10.35 11.24
CA ASP A 22 -10.80 9.57 11.99
C ASP A 22 -10.90 8.05 11.75
N GLN A 23 -11.89 7.60 10.98
CA GLN A 23 -12.12 6.18 10.63
C GLN A 23 -11.55 5.82 9.25
N GLN A 24 -10.49 6.53 8.88
CA GLN A 24 -9.72 6.28 7.67
C GLN A 24 -8.27 6.64 7.93
N CYS A 25 -7.38 6.06 7.14
CA CYS A 25 -5.99 6.47 7.09
C CYS A 25 -5.43 6.32 5.68
N GLN A 26 -4.37 7.06 5.40
CA GLN A 26 -3.68 7.01 4.12
C GLN A 26 -2.27 6.50 4.28
N PHE A 27 -1.81 5.71 3.32
CA PHE A 27 -0.42 5.27 3.24
C PHE A 27 0.06 5.38 1.81
N ALA A 28 1.36 5.58 1.63
CA ALA A 28 2.00 5.50 0.33
C ALA A 28 2.84 4.22 0.24
N PHE A 29 2.79 3.55 -0.91
CA PHE A 29 3.58 2.34 -1.15
C PHE A 29 3.96 2.23 -2.63
N SER A 30 5.12 1.61 -2.88
CA SER A 30 5.60 1.21 -4.20
C SER A 30 6.30 -0.13 -4.11
N THR A 31 6.29 -0.89 -5.20
CA THR A 31 7.17 -2.05 -5.32
C THR A 31 8.59 -1.61 -5.69
N PRO A 32 9.63 -2.41 -5.36
CA PRO A 32 10.95 -2.23 -5.92
C PRO A 32 10.91 -2.25 -7.46
N ASP A 33 11.80 -1.51 -8.12
CA ASP A 33 11.95 -1.54 -9.58
C ASP A 33 12.62 -2.84 -10.09
N SER A 34 13.20 -3.63 -9.19
CA SER A 34 13.84 -4.91 -9.53
C SER A 34 12.79 -6.01 -9.71
N GLU A 35 13.03 -6.92 -10.66
CA GLU A 35 12.21 -8.11 -10.86
C GLU A 35 12.11 -8.89 -9.54
N PRO A 36 10.88 -9.14 -9.03
CA PRO A 36 10.71 -9.80 -7.76
C PRO A 36 11.15 -11.27 -7.87
N THR A 37 12.03 -11.69 -6.97
CA THR A 37 12.47 -13.10 -6.89
C THR A 37 11.39 -14.01 -6.28
N THR A 38 10.30 -13.43 -5.77
CA THR A 38 9.19 -14.10 -5.10
C THR A 38 7.85 -13.61 -5.67
N SER A 39 6.84 -14.48 -5.68
CA SER A 39 5.48 -14.12 -6.14
C SER A 39 4.75 -13.15 -5.21
N VAL A 40 5.22 -13.00 -3.97
CA VAL A 40 4.65 -12.09 -2.96
C VAL A 40 5.79 -11.30 -2.33
N LEU A 41 5.65 -9.98 -2.30
CA LEU A 41 6.52 -9.06 -1.59
C LEU A 41 5.85 -8.64 -0.28
N GLN A 42 6.59 -8.71 0.82
CA GLN A 42 6.13 -8.20 2.11
C GLN A 42 6.68 -6.79 2.30
N GLY A 43 5.82 -5.90 2.81
CA GLY A 43 6.18 -4.52 3.06
C GLY A 43 5.37 -3.93 4.21
N THR A 44 5.91 -2.88 4.81
CA THR A 44 5.28 -2.11 5.87
C THR A 44 5.20 -0.65 5.46
N ALA A 45 4.07 -0.02 5.68
CA ALA A 45 3.87 1.41 5.47
C ALA A 45 3.21 2.01 6.71
N GLN A 46 3.58 3.23 7.06
CA GLN A 46 2.91 3.97 8.12
C GLN A 46 1.60 4.53 7.58
N CYS A 47 0.54 4.40 8.38
CA CYS A 47 -0.71 5.09 8.10
C CYS A 47 -0.72 6.45 8.79
N HIS A 48 -1.12 7.47 8.02
CA HIS A 48 -1.30 8.85 8.45
C HIS A 48 -2.78 9.24 8.42
#